data_AF-A0A143DE10-F1
#
_entry.id   AF-A0A143DE10-F1
#
_cell.length_a   1.000
_cell.length_b   1.000
_cell.length_c   1.000
_cell.angle_alpha   90.00
_cell.angle_beta   90.00
_cell.angle_gamma   90.00
#
_symmetry.space_group_name_H-M   'P 1'
#
loop_
_entity.id
_entity.type
_entity.pdbx_description
1 polymer ?
#
loop_
_entity_poly.entity_id
_entity_poly.type
_entity_poly.pdbx_seq_one_letter_code
_entity_poly.pdbx_strand_id
1 'polypeptide(L)'
;MSRLVLVLRHPCLKDLYQFWLRLCDDETLPMADNLDPSAMRPWLDDLAVVDVARNEDGRLSYSYCGRGLLSVFGSDPTGRPVDDEATCEEPAQALCDDYDQVVQEHIPLARVCGGMSEDSNHAWERLVLPLFSAEGQVEKLLLSVYRLSPPAGAVVS
;
A
#
# COMPACT_ATOMS: atom_id res chain seq x y z
N MET A 1 -1.55 -11.36 -21.47
CA MET A 1 -0.94 -11.51 -20.14
C MET A 1 -2.01 -11.97 -19.16
N SER A 2 -1.76 -13.03 -18.39
CA SER A 2 -2.72 -13.51 -17.39
C SER A 2 -2.88 -12.43 -16.31
N ARG A 3 -4.07 -11.85 -16.22
CA ARG A 3 -4.42 -10.85 -15.20
C ARG A 3 -4.43 -11.56 -13.85
N LEU A 4 -3.41 -11.34 -13.02
CA LEU A 4 -3.44 -11.79 -11.63
C LEU A 4 -4.65 -11.14 -10.96
N VAL A 5 -5.59 -11.95 -10.51
CA VAL A 5 -6.76 -11.47 -9.78
C VAL A 5 -6.35 -11.31 -8.33
N LEU A 6 -6.11 -10.07 -7.90
CA LEU A 6 -5.98 -9.75 -6.49
C LEU A 6 -7.31 -9.97 -5.78
N VAL A 7 -7.32 -10.83 -4.77
CA VAL A 7 -8.49 -11.06 -3.92
C VAL A 7 -8.46 -10.06 -2.78
N LEU A 8 -9.16 -8.95 -2.95
CA LEU A 8 -9.31 -7.90 -1.95
C LEU A 8 -10.58 -8.11 -1.14
N ARG A 9 -10.54 -7.84 0.16
CA ARG A 9 -11.68 -7.98 1.08
C ARG A 9 -12.35 -6.63 1.31
N HIS A 10 -11.56 -5.59 1.54
CA HIS A 10 -12.04 -4.24 1.87
C HIS A 10 -12.58 -3.52 0.62
N PRO A 11 -13.79 -2.92 0.68
CA PRO A 11 -14.38 -2.23 -0.47
C PRO A 11 -13.53 -1.05 -0.97
N CYS A 12 -12.97 -0.23 -0.09
CA CYS A 12 -12.14 0.91 -0.52
C CYS A 12 -10.88 0.46 -1.27
N LEU A 13 -10.29 -0.70 -0.91
CA LEU A 13 -9.14 -1.26 -1.61
C LEU A 13 -9.53 -1.81 -2.98
N LYS A 14 -10.71 -2.43 -3.11
CA LYS A 14 -11.25 -2.85 -4.40
C LYS A 14 -11.42 -1.66 -5.33
N ASP A 15 -11.99 -0.56 -4.82
CA ASP A 15 -12.23 0.64 -5.60
C ASP A 15 -10.92 1.31 -6.03
N LEU A 16 -9.92 1.37 -5.13
CA LEU A 16 -8.59 1.88 -5.45
C LEU A 16 -7.89 1.03 -6.51
N TYR A 17 -7.95 -0.30 -6.38
CA TYR A 17 -7.37 -1.21 -7.36
C TYR A 17 -8.05 -1.08 -8.74
N GLN A 18 -9.38 -0.93 -8.76
CA GLN A 18 -10.10 -0.65 -10.01
C GLN A 18 -9.72 0.68 -10.63
N PHE A 19 -9.48 1.71 -9.82
CA PHE A 19 -8.95 2.99 -10.29
C PHE A 19 -7.56 2.82 -10.92
N TRP A 20 -6.64 2.15 -10.24
CA TRP A 20 -5.31 1.86 -10.76
C TRP A 20 -5.36 1.06 -12.05
N LEU A 21 -6.23 0.04 -12.14
CA LEU A 21 -6.42 -0.75 -13.36
C LEU A 21 -6.90 0.09 -14.57
N ARG A 22 -7.65 1.18 -14.34
CA ARG A 22 -8.06 2.10 -15.41
C ARG A 22 -6.91 3.00 -15.87
N LEU A 23 -5.92 3.25 -15.01
CA LEU A 23 -4.70 3.95 -15.41
C LEU A 23 -3.78 3.07 -16.26
N CYS A 24 -3.94 1.75 -16.17
CA CYS A 24 -3.21 0.78 -17.00
C CYS A 24 -3.83 0.52 -18.38
N ASP A 25 -4.86 1.27 -18.77
CA ASP A 25 -5.54 1.07 -20.06
C ASP A 25 -4.66 1.48 -21.24
N ASP A 26 -4.96 0.98 -22.44
CA ASP A 26 -4.18 1.20 -23.68
C ASP A 26 -2.67 0.83 -23.59
N GLU A 27 -2.33 -0.20 -22.82
CA GLU A 27 -0.94 -0.68 -22.61
C GLU A 27 -0.01 0.35 -21.94
N THR A 28 -0.57 1.39 -21.33
CA THR A 28 0.20 2.38 -20.60
C THR A 28 0.49 1.90 -19.19
N LEU A 29 1.71 2.12 -18.72
CA LEU A 29 2.04 1.88 -17.32
C LEU A 29 1.54 3.07 -16.48
N PRO A 30 0.96 2.84 -15.30
CA PRO A 30 0.45 3.91 -14.45
C PRO A 30 1.62 4.70 -13.89
N MET A 31 1.85 5.90 -14.40
CA MET A 31 2.90 6.80 -13.90
C MET A 31 2.39 7.59 -12.70
N ALA A 32 3.29 7.98 -11.79
CA ALA A 32 2.89 8.83 -10.66
C ALA A 32 2.32 10.18 -11.14
N ASP A 33 2.84 10.72 -12.24
CA ASP A 33 2.36 11.95 -12.88
C ASP A 33 0.94 11.82 -13.47
N ASN A 34 0.47 10.59 -13.73
CA ASN A 34 -0.90 10.33 -14.19
C ASN A 34 -1.93 10.38 -13.06
N LEU A 35 -1.47 10.46 -11.80
CA LEU A 35 -2.34 10.52 -10.64
C LEU A 35 -2.82 11.96 -10.40
N ASP A 36 -4.06 12.26 -10.78
CA ASP A 36 -4.73 13.50 -10.36
C ASP A 36 -5.11 13.41 -8.88
N PRO A 37 -4.55 14.29 -8.00
CA PRO A 37 -4.93 14.32 -6.58
C PRO A 37 -6.44 14.53 -6.36
N SER A 38 -7.12 15.19 -7.30
CA SER A 38 -8.57 15.41 -7.23
C SER A 38 -9.36 14.11 -7.38
N ALA A 39 -8.90 13.21 -8.25
CA ALA A 39 -9.48 11.88 -8.44
C ALA A 39 -9.14 10.92 -7.28
N MET A 40 -8.02 11.16 -6.60
CA MET A 40 -7.56 10.37 -5.46
C MET A 40 -8.24 10.73 -4.13
N ARG A 41 -8.99 11.83 -4.07
CA ARG A 41 -9.67 12.33 -2.84
C ARG A 41 -10.34 11.25 -1.99
N PRO A 42 -11.01 10.21 -2.55
CA PRO A 42 -11.64 9.18 -1.73
C PRO A 42 -10.67 8.38 -0.85
N TRP A 43 -9.38 8.33 -1.21
CA TRP A 43 -8.37 7.52 -0.52
C TRP A 43 -7.26 8.34 0.13
N LEU A 44 -7.14 9.65 -0.14
CA LEU A 44 -5.99 10.47 0.28
C LEU A 44 -5.68 10.36 1.78
N ASP A 45 -6.70 10.31 2.65
CA ASP A 45 -6.46 10.21 4.09
C ASP A 45 -5.90 8.84 4.50
N ASP A 46 -6.22 7.76 3.77
CA ASP A 46 -5.82 6.38 4.10
C ASP A 46 -4.77 5.83 3.11
N LEU A 47 -3.95 6.73 2.56
CA LEU A 47 -3.00 6.42 1.50
C LEU A 47 -1.60 6.93 1.86
N ALA A 48 -0.59 6.17 1.48
CA ALA A 48 0.81 6.59 1.53
C ALA A 48 1.48 6.39 0.18
N VAL A 49 2.50 7.18 -0.10
CA VAL A 49 3.38 7.01 -1.26
C VAL A 49 4.78 6.75 -0.75
N VAL A 50 5.40 5.69 -1.24
CA VAL A 50 6.81 5.37 -0.99
C VAL A 50 7.59 5.68 -2.24
N ASP A 51 8.69 6.42 -2.09
CA ASP A 51 9.66 6.66 -3.13
C ASP A 51 10.63 5.47 -3.22
N VAL A 52 10.77 4.93 -4.44
CA VAL A 52 11.70 3.85 -4.78
C VAL A 52 13.03 4.42 -5.27
N ALA A 53 13.08 5.71 -5.64
CA ALA A 53 14.33 6.41 -5.88
C ALA A 53 15.11 6.41 -4.57
N ARG A 54 15.99 5.41 -4.47
CA ARG A 54 16.88 5.16 -3.36
C ARG A 54 17.54 6.48 -2.98
N ASN A 55 17.32 6.93 -1.75
CA ASN A 55 18.08 8.03 -1.16
C ASN A 55 19.60 7.70 -1.20
N GLU A 56 20.47 8.63 -0.76
CA GLU A 56 21.93 8.43 -0.79
C GLU A 56 22.39 7.09 -0.15
N ASP A 57 21.57 6.51 0.73
CA ASP A 57 21.79 5.25 1.45
C ASP A 57 21.15 4.01 0.82
N GLY A 58 20.45 4.12 -0.31
CA GLY A 58 19.87 2.95 -0.96
C GLY A 58 18.45 2.57 -0.51
N ARG A 59 17.81 3.36 0.37
CA ARG A 59 16.61 2.96 1.14
C ARG A 59 15.33 3.55 0.55
N LEU A 60 14.23 2.79 0.69
CA LEU A 60 12.87 3.24 0.40
C LEU A 60 12.41 4.25 1.46
N SER A 61 11.67 5.29 1.07
CA SER A 61 11.19 6.31 2.02
C SER A 61 9.77 6.77 1.72
N TYR A 62 9.02 7.21 2.73
CA TYR A 62 7.69 7.75 2.51
C TYR A 62 7.77 9.18 1.95
N SER A 63 7.17 9.44 0.78
CA SER A 63 7.08 10.79 0.20
C SER A 63 5.73 11.46 0.46
N TYR A 64 4.71 10.69 0.85
CA TYR A 64 3.42 11.18 1.28
C TYR A 64 2.78 10.21 2.28
N CYS A 65 2.13 10.74 3.30
CA CYS A 65 1.26 9.99 4.19
C CYS A 65 -0.04 10.75 4.46
N GLY A 66 -1.16 10.07 4.22
CA GLY A 66 -2.49 10.53 4.54
C GLY A 66 -2.73 10.60 6.06
N ARG A 67 -3.66 11.46 6.47
CA ARG A 67 -3.94 11.72 7.89
C ARG A 67 -4.54 10.52 8.63
N GLY A 68 -5.34 9.70 7.95
CA GLY A 68 -5.93 8.47 8.46
C GLY A 68 -4.89 7.40 8.79
N LEU A 69 -3.75 7.39 8.09
CA LEU A 69 -2.66 6.48 8.39
C LEU A 69 -1.78 6.90 9.56
N LEU A 70 -1.87 8.14 10.05
CA LEU A 70 -1.07 8.60 11.20
C LEU A 70 -1.37 7.80 12.47
N SER A 71 -2.60 7.30 12.65
CA SER A 71 -2.92 6.40 13.76
C SER A 71 -2.31 5.01 13.62
N VAL A 72 -1.98 4.59 12.38
CA VAL A 72 -1.30 3.33 12.09
C VAL A 72 0.20 3.48 12.33
N PHE A 73 0.80 4.56 11.82
CA PHE A 73 2.24 4.86 11.95
C PHE A 73 2.63 5.46 13.32
N GLY A 74 1.67 5.95 14.10
CA GLY A 74 1.88 6.66 15.37
C GLY A 74 2.44 8.08 15.22
N SER A 75 3.08 8.39 14.11
CA SER A 75 3.55 9.73 13.71
C SER A 75 3.54 9.87 12.18
N ASP A 76 3.84 11.05 11.65
CA ASP A 76 3.99 11.24 10.21
C ASP A 76 5.30 10.59 9.72
N PRO A 77 5.25 9.54 8.88
CA PRO A 77 6.43 8.86 8.41
C PRO A 77 7.10 9.58 7.23
N THR A 78 6.54 10.69 6.73
CA THR A 78 7.04 11.38 5.54
C THR A 78 8.51 11.81 5.70
N GLY A 79 9.33 11.49 4.69
CA GLY A 79 10.77 11.68 4.68
C GLY A 79 11.58 10.61 5.42
N ARG A 80 10.91 9.66 6.09
CA ARG A 80 11.58 8.62 6.88
C ARG A 80 11.70 7.31 6.08
N PRO A 81 12.78 6.55 6.29
CA PRO A 81 12.95 5.24 5.70
C PRO A 81 11.88 4.24 6.13
N VAL A 82 11.47 3.35 5.23
CA VAL A 82 10.42 2.34 5.50
C VAL A 82 10.82 1.38 6.63
N ASP A 83 12.08 0.99 6.67
CA ASP A 83 12.65 0.06 7.66
C ASP A 83 12.79 0.67 9.07
N ASP A 84 12.70 1.99 9.20
CA ASP A 84 12.62 2.66 10.50
C ASP A 84 11.18 2.65 11.07
N GLU A 85 10.17 2.42 10.22
CA GLU A 85 8.74 2.46 10.56
C GLU A 85 8.18 1.06 10.84
N ALA A 86 8.74 0.36 11.83
CA ALA A 86 8.15 -0.86 12.37
C ALA A 86 6.78 -0.54 12.99
N THR A 87 5.72 -0.65 12.20
CA THR A 87 4.34 -0.46 12.68
C THR A 87 3.86 -1.69 13.43
N CYS A 88 3.01 -1.45 14.42
CA CYS A 88 2.51 -2.47 15.32
C CYS A 88 2.02 -3.69 14.53
N GLU A 89 2.56 -4.87 14.86
CA GLU A 89 2.14 -6.20 14.42
C GLU A 89 2.88 -6.85 13.22
N GLU A 90 3.65 -6.13 12.39
CA GLU A 90 4.46 -6.74 11.30
C GLU A 90 5.95 -6.34 11.41
N PRO A 91 6.91 -7.28 11.31
CA PRO A 91 8.33 -6.94 11.28
C PRO A 91 8.67 -6.06 10.07
N ALA A 92 9.46 -5.01 10.26
CA ALA A 92 9.90 -4.10 9.19
C ALA A 92 10.51 -4.84 7.97
N GLN A 93 11.22 -5.95 8.21
CA GLN A 93 11.77 -6.77 7.12
C GLN A 93 10.68 -7.35 6.21
N ALA A 94 9.58 -7.86 6.77
CA ALA A 94 8.49 -8.42 5.97
C ALA A 94 7.79 -7.34 5.12
N LEU A 95 7.71 -6.12 5.66
CA LEU A 95 7.20 -4.96 4.93
C LEU A 95 8.10 -4.59 3.74
N CYS A 96 9.42 -4.55 3.96
CA CYS A 96 10.40 -4.30 2.91
C CYS A 96 10.39 -5.40 1.84
N ASP A 97 10.32 -6.67 2.23
CA ASP A 97 10.27 -7.80 1.30
C ASP A 97 9.07 -7.71 0.35
N ASP A 98 7.90 -7.29 0.86
CA ASP A 98 6.71 -7.05 0.03
C ASP A 98 6.91 -5.92 -0.98
N TYR A 99 7.55 -4.82 -0.56
CA TYR A 99 7.80 -3.68 -1.43
C TYR A 99 8.81 -4.05 -2.51
N ASP A 100 9.89 -4.73 -2.12
CA ASP A 100 10.89 -5.26 -3.04
C ASP A 100 10.29 -6.23 -4.05
N GLN A 101 9.35 -7.08 -3.63
CA GLN A 101 8.63 -7.98 -4.54
C GLN A 101 7.82 -7.20 -5.59
N VAL A 102 7.09 -6.14 -5.19
CA VAL A 102 6.33 -5.30 -6.12
C VAL A 102 7.26 -4.57 -7.09
N VAL A 103 8.39 -4.07 -6.60
CA VAL A 103 9.41 -3.40 -7.42
C VAL A 103 10.07 -4.37 -8.41
N GLN A 104 10.36 -5.61 -8.01
CA GLN A 104 11.03 -6.59 -8.88
C GLN A 104 10.09 -7.22 -9.91
N GLU A 105 8.86 -7.54 -9.50
CA GLU A 105 7.91 -8.30 -10.33
C GLU A 105 6.97 -7.40 -11.13
N HIS A 106 6.94 -6.08 -10.84
CA HIS A 106 6.07 -5.10 -11.48
C HIS A 106 4.56 -5.41 -11.36
N ILE A 107 4.18 -6.22 -10.37
CA ILE A 107 2.79 -6.63 -10.12
C ILE A 107 2.32 -6.08 -8.76
N PRO A 108 1.05 -5.68 -8.65
CA PRO A 108 0.51 -5.25 -7.37
C PRO A 108 0.37 -6.41 -6.39
N LEU A 109 0.49 -6.10 -5.10
CA LEU A 109 0.46 -7.06 -3.99
C LEU A 109 -0.60 -6.62 -2.98
N ALA A 110 -1.35 -7.59 -2.45
CA ALA A 110 -2.23 -7.38 -1.30
C ALA A 110 -1.95 -8.40 -0.23
N ARG A 111 -1.93 -7.96 1.03
CA ARG A 111 -1.66 -8.79 2.19
C ARG A 111 -2.66 -8.47 3.29
N VAL A 112 -3.14 -9.50 3.97
CA VAL A 112 -3.85 -9.34 5.24
C VAL A 112 -2.80 -9.44 6.35
N CYS A 113 -2.62 -8.35 7.09
CA CYS A 113 -1.68 -8.23 8.20
C CYS A 113 -2.46 -8.26 9.52
N GLY A 114 -1.92 -8.90 10.56
CA GLY A 114 -2.58 -9.04 11.86
C GLY A 114 -3.20 -10.41 12.12
N GLY A 115 -3.05 -10.87 13.37
CA GLY A 115 -3.69 -12.09 13.90
C GLY A 115 -2.74 -13.18 14.40
N MET A 116 -2.09 -12.98 15.54
CA MET A 116 -1.68 -14.05 16.48
C MET A 116 -1.73 -13.56 17.93
N SER A 117 -2.89 -13.06 18.36
CA SER A 117 -3.21 -12.86 19.77
C SER A 117 -4.69 -13.18 19.96
N GLU A 118 -5.02 -14.03 20.94
CA GLU A 118 -6.39 -14.47 21.23
C GLU A 118 -7.33 -13.30 21.58
N ASP A 119 -6.78 -12.12 21.90
CA ASP A 119 -7.52 -10.94 22.36
C ASP A 119 -7.61 -9.77 21.35
N SER A 120 -6.91 -9.84 20.20
CA SER A 120 -6.87 -8.73 19.23
C SER A 120 -7.43 -9.15 17.87
N ASN A 121 -8.76 -9.13 17.73
CA ASN A 121 -9.48 -9.46 16.48
C ASN A 121 -9.39 -8.35 15.39
N HIS A 122 -8.24 -7.68 15.29
CA HIS A 122 -8.02 -6.55 14.40
C HIS A 122 -7.14 -6.99 13.23
N ALA A 123 -7.75 -7.58 12.20
CA ALA A 123 -7.05 -7.82 10.93
C ALA A 123 -7.05 -6.54 10.09
N TRP A 124 -5.94 -6.27 9.42
CA TRP A 124 -5.77 -5.18 8.47
C TRP A 124 -5.52 -5.76 7.08
N GLU A 125 -5.92 -5.05 6.03
CA GLU A 125 -5.56 -5.39 4.66
C GLU A 125 -4.76 -4.23 4.08
N ARG A 126 -3.58 -4.56 3.55
CA ARG A 126 -2.67 -3.64 2.87
C ARG A 126 -2.67 -3.96 1.38
N LEU A 127 -2.78 -2.93 0.56
CA LEU A 127 -2.59 -2.98 -0.88
C LEU A 127 -1.39 -2.14 -1.25
N VAL A 128 -0.52 -2.69 -2.09
CA VAL A 128 0.66 -2.02 -2.65
C VAL A 128 0.56 -2.09 -4.18
N LEU A 129 0.61 -0.93 -4.81
CA LEU A 129 0.49 -0.78 -6.27
C LEU A 129 1.75 -0.11 -6.82
N PRO A 130 2.36 -0.65 -7.89
CA PRO A 130 3.51 -0.01 -8.51
C PRO A 130 3.06 1.21 -9.35
N LEU A 131 3.87 2.25 -9.30
CA LEU A 131 3.81 3.41 -10.20
C LEU A 131 5.14 3.52 -10.93
N PHE A 132 5.07 3.79 -12.23
CA PHE A 132 6.20 3.65 -13.13
C PHE A 132 6.73 4.99 -13.63
N SER A 133 8.02 5.05 -13.91
CA SER A 133 8.64 6.15 -14.63
C SER A 133 8.38 6.04 -16.14
N ALA A 134 8.77 7.07 -16.89
CA ALA A 134 8.69 7.04 -18.36
C ALA A 134 9.55 5.92 -18.99
N GLU A 135 10.59 5.47 -18.29
CA GLU A 135 11.47 4.37 -18.68
C GLU A 135 10.92 2.99 -18.28
N GLY A 136 9.72 2.93 -17.70
CA GLY A 136 9.05 1.70 -17.30
C GLY A 136 9.64 1.03 -16.05
N GLN A 137 10.39 1.77 -15.23
CA GLN A 137 10.87 1.32 -13.92
C GLN A 137 9.87 1.71 -12.84
N VAL A 138 9.72 0.90 -11.78
CA VAL A 138 8.92 1.30 -10.62
C VAL A 138 9.65 2.42 -9.88
N GLU A 139 9.09 3.63 -9.90
CA GLU A 139 9.65 4.81 -9.23
C GLU A 139 8.99 5.07 -7.88
N LYS A 140 7.72 4.68 -7.73
CA LYS A 140 6.94 4.90 -6.53
C LYS A 140 6.04 3.71 -6.27
N LEU A 141 5.73 3.51 -5.00
CA LEU A 141 4.70 2.58 -4.56
C LEU A 141 3.54 3.39 -4.00
N LEU A 142 2.32 3.00 -4.38
CA LEU A 142 1.09 3.53 -3.82
C LEU A 142 0.53 2.53 -2.82
N LEU A 143 0.33 2.98 -1.59
CA LEU A 143 -0.03 2.12 -0.48
C LEU A 143 -1.33 2.57 0.13
N SER A 144 -2.17 1.61 0.50
CA SER A 144 -3.35 1.89 1.31
C SER A 144 -3.59 0.74 2.26
N VAL A 145 -4.02 1.08 3.48
CA VAL A 145 -4.21 0.13 4.57
C VAL A 145 -5.56 0.39 5.20
N TYR A 146 -6.39 -0.64 5.31
CA TYR A 146 -7.69 -0.53 5.97
C TYR A 146 -7.88 -1.65 6.98
N ARG A 147 -8.60 -1.34 8.05
CA ARG A 147 -9.03 -2.33 9.02
C ARG A 147 -10.13 -3.21 8.41
N LEU A 148 -9.98 -4.51 8.52
CA LEU A 148 -11.04 -5.45 8.20
C LEU A 148 -12.04 -5.51 9.35
N SER A 149 -13.32 -5.48 9.00
CA SER A 149 -14.37 -5.81 9.96
C SER A 149 -14.24 -7.28 10.33
N PRO A 150 -14.41 -7.64 11.62
CA PRO A 150 -14.46 -9.04 12.00
C PRO A 150 -15.63 -9.72 11.26
N PRO A 151 -15.51 -11.01 10.90
CA PRO A 151 -16.58 -11.72 10.25
C PRO A 151 -17.86 -11.63 11.10
N ALA A 152 -18.99 -11.33 10.48
CA ALA A 152 -20.28 -11.23 11.14
C ALA A 152 -20.58 -12.55 11.87
N GLY A 153 -20.43 -12.55 13.21
CA GLY A 153 -20.55 -13.74 14.05
C GLY A 153 -19.45 -13.93 15.10
N ALA A 154 -18.36 -13.17 15.04
CA ALA A 154 -17.37 -13.13 16.12
C ALA A 154 -17.93 -12.29 17.30
N VAL A 155 -18.74 -12.91 18.15
CA VAL A 155 -19.17 -12.33 19.42
C VAL A 155 -17.94 -12.26 20.32
N VAL A 156 -17.48 -11.06 20.67
CA VAL A 156 -16.49 -10.85 21.73
C VAL A 156 -17.16 -11.29 23.02
N SER A 157 -16.69 -12.41 23.59
CA SER A 157 -17.09 -12.89 24.92
C SER A 157 -16.29 -12.17 26.00
#